data_AF-A0A653QP86-F1
#
_entry.id   AF-A0A653QP86-F1
#
_cell.length_a   1.000
_cell.length_b   1.000
_cell.length_c   1.000
_cell.angle_alpha   90.00
_cell.angle_beta   90.00
_cell.angle_gamma   90.00
#
_symmetry.space_group_name_H-M   'P 1'
#
loop_
_entity.id
_entity.type
_entity.pdbx_description
1 polymer ?
#
loop_
_entity_poly.entity_id
_entity_poly.type
_entity_poly.pdbx_seq_one_letter_code
_entity_poly.pdbx_strand_id
1 'polypeptide(L)'
;MTAPLLNMAGRPGDARPALRVTVDTRLHGVSSTRDSSGKQAPASSAGAAQGFTITLPLPPSTNNLFKAVGRGRAKSQDYARWIEAAGWALKQERLSPVTGPFAFLLALPRGMPGDCSNRIKAPEDLLVAHGLTPDDHYADLVMAHRSNAVAGKACIVTVVPIQHVSAALASVGGGPRPLPALLPQEGAEAA
;
A
#
# COMPACT_ATOMS: atom_id res chain seq x y z
N MET A 1 41.62 -48.92 5.24
CA MET A 1 41.82 -48.41 3.86
C MET A 1 41.00 -47.15 3.70
N THR A 2 41.59 -46.18 3.02
CA THR A 2 41.36 -44.72 3.09
C THR A 2 40.36 -44.26 2.02
N ALA A 3 39.66 -43.15 2.27
CA ALA A 3 38.70 -42.48 1.35
C ALA A 3 39.35 -41.95 0.04
N PRO A 4 38.56 -41.47 -0.94
CA PRO A 4 38.15 -40.04 -0.94
C PRO A 4 36.68 -39.83 -1.40
N LEU A 5 35.89 -38.93 -0.78
CA LEU A 5 35.74 -37.49 -1.09
C LEU A 5 35.65 -37.15 -2.59
N LEU A 6 34.43 -36.94 -3.10
CA LEU A 6 34.20 -36.16 -4.32
C LEU A 6 33.31 -34.95 -4.02
N ASN A 7 33.97 -33.80 -4.16
CA ASN A 7 33.48 -32.44 -4.06
C ASN A 7 32.78 -32.05 -5.38
N MET A 8 31.52 -31.66 -5.34
CA MET A 8 30.84 -30.99 -6.46
C MET A 8 30.38 -29.62 -5.98
N ALA A 9 31.25 -28.65 -6.25
CA ALA A 9 30.99 -27.24 -6.08
C ALA A 9 29.79 -26.79 -6.95
N GLY A 10 28.68 -26.44 -6.31
CA GLY A 10 27.64 -25.59 -6.89
C GLY A 10 28.05 -24.13 -6.78
N ARG A 11 28.07 -23.44 -7.92
CA ARG A 11 28.65 -22.10 -8.13
C ARG A 11 28.08 -21.00 -7.22
N PRO A 12 28.90 -20.02 -6.80
CA PRO A 12 28.42 -18.79 -6.16
C PRO A 12 27.92 -17.84 -7.24
N GLY A 13 26.62 -17.57 -7.28
CA GLY A 13 26.08 -16.65 -8.29
C GLY A 13 24.57 -16.68 -8.39
N ASP A 14 23.88 -16.16 -7.38
CA ASP A 14 22.71 -15.29 -7.57
C ASP A 14 22.32 -14.72 -6.21
N ALA A 15 23.20 -13.89 -5.64
CA ALA A 15 22.80 -12.96 -4.58
C ALA A 15 21.94 -11.87 -5.23
N ARG A 16 20.69 -12.20 -5.56
CA ARG A 16 19.70 -11.18 -5.90
C ARG A 16 19.50 -10.34 -4.64
N PRO A 17 19.62 -9.01 -4.72
CA PRO A 17 19.28 -8.18 -3.59
C PRO A 17 17.80 -8.41 -3.31
N ALA A 18 17.49 -9.12 -2.22
CA ALA A 18 16.16 -9.10 -1.66
C ALA A 18 15.94 -7.65 -1.22
N LEU A 19 15.18 -6.90 -2.01
CA LEU A 19 14.71 -5.56 -1.65
C LEU A 19 13.88 -5.72 -0.38
N ARG A 20 14.54 -5.62 0.77
CA ARG A 20 13.88 -5.42 2.05
C ARG A 20 13.37 -4.00 2.04
N VAL A 21 12.10 -3.83 1.70
CA VAL A 21 11.37 -2.61 2.02
C VAL A 21 11.21 -2.62 3.55
N THR A 22 12.22 -2.12 4.24
CA THR A 22 12.11 -1.80 5.66
C THR A 22 11.30 -0.51 5.73
N VAL A 23 9.99 -0.63 5.97
CA VAL A 23 9.18 0.53 6.34
C VAL A 23 9.53 0.83 7.80
N ASP A 24 10.52 1.69 8.01
CA ASP A 24 10.86 2.17 9.35
C ASP A 24 9.79 3.18 9.78
N THR A 25 8.89 2.75 10.66
CA THR A 25 7.86 3.60 11.25
C THR A 25 8.34 4.35 12.50
N ARG A 26 9.66 4.41 12.76
CA ARG A 26 10.23 5.10 13.92
C ARG A 26 11.19 6.21 13.52
N LEU A 27 10.65 7.36 13.14
CA LEU A 27 11.34 8.64 13.34
C LEU A 27 10.66 9.41 14.47
N HIS A 28 11.01 9.03 15.70
CA HIS A 28 10.95 9.90 16.85
C HIS A 28 12.33 10.50 17.06
N GLY A 29 12.46 11.79 16.79
CA GLY A 29 13.71 12.53 16.92
C GLY A 29 13.50 14.01 16.65
N VAL A 30 12.88 14.69 17.61
CA VAL A 30 12.93 16.16 17.69
C VAL A 30 14.39 16.55 17.91
N SER A 31 14.97 17.30 16.98
CA SER A 31 16.15 18.12 17.29
C SER A 31 15.92 19.52 16.71
N SER A 32 15.63 20.44 17.62
CA SER A 32 15.47 21.86 17.35
C SER A 32 16.86 22.45 17.15
N THR A 33 17.23 22.73 15.90
CA THR A 33 18.29 23.70 15.61
C THR A 33 17.64 25.07 15.54
N ARG A 34 17.76 25.85 16.62
CA ARG A 34 17.44 27.28 16.59
C ARG A 34 18.52 27.98 15.78
N ASP A 35 18.14 28.58 14.66
CA ASP A 35 18.93 29.62 14.02
C ASP A 35 18.66 30.96 14.72
N SER A 36 19.68 31.80 14.79
CA SER A 36 19.71 33.07 15.53
C SER A 36 19.03 34.23 14.79
N SER A 37 18.16 33.94 13.83
CA SER A 37 17.37 34.92 13.09
C SER A 37 15.90 34.61 13.27
N GLY A 38 15.27 35.23 14.27
CA GLY A 38 13.88 35.02 14.68
C GLY A 38 12.81 35.36 13.63
N LYS A 39 12.82 34.66 12.49
CA LYS A 39 11.77 34.67 11.47
C LYS A 39 11.21 33.25 11.35
N GLN A 40 10.11 33.00 12.03
CA GLN A 40 9.24 31.88 11.68
C GLN A 40 8.63 32.18 10.31
N ALA A 41 9.11 31.51 9.27
CA ALA A 41 8.31 31.29 8.07
C ALA A 41 7.14 30.37 8.45
N PRO A 42 5.92 30.57 7.93
CA PRO A 42 4.79 29.72 8.29
C PRO A 42 5.09 28.30 7.85
N ALA A 43 5.14 27.40 8.83
CA ALA A 43 5.21 25.96 8.64
C ALA A 43 3.93 25.49 7.93
N SER A 44 3.90 25.57 6.61
CA SER A 44 2.86 24.94 5.80
C SER A 44 3.27 23.48 5.52
N SER A 45 2.95 22.60 6.46
CA SER A 45 2.74 21.16 6.26
C SER A 45 2.34 20.48 7.58
N ALA A 46 1.33 21.05 8.25
CA ALA A 46 0.71 20.43 9.42
C ALA A 46 -0.28 19.35 8.93
N GLY A 47 0.16 18.09 8.99
CA GLY A 47 -0.69 16.90 8.83
C GLY A 47 -0.35 16.00 7.65
N ALA A 48 0.93 15.59 7.48
CA ALA A 48 1.25 14.48 6.58
C ALA A 48 0.55 13.22 7.11
N ALA A 49 -0.60 12.85 6.53
CA ALA A 49 -1.29 11.62 6.85
C ALA A 49 -0.29 10.47 6.65
N GLN A 50 0.11 9.87 7.77
CA GLN A 50 0.94 8.68 7.74
C GLN A 50 0.12 7.57 7.08
N GLY A 51 0.74 6.80 6.19
CA GLY A 51 0.09 5.63 5.64
C GLY A 51 -0.35 4.65 6.73
N PHE A 52 -1.13 3.65 6.35
CA PHE A 52 -1.64 2.65 7.28
C PHE A 52 -1.31 1.23 6.82
N THR A 53 -1.36 0.30 7.76
CA THR A 53 -1.30 -1.14 7.50
C THR A 53 -2.41 -1.83 8.27
N ILE A 54 -3.18 -2.68 7.60
CA ILE A 54 -4.29 -3.41 8.20
C ILE A 54 -4.29 -4.88 7.76
N THR A 55 -4.70 -5.76 8.67
CA THR A 55 -4.98 -7.16 8.36
C THR A 55 -6.45 -7.33 7.99
N LEU A 56 -6.72 -7.92 6.83
CA LEU A 56 -8.07 -8.21 6.35
C LEU A 56 -8.24 -9.72 6.14
N PRO A 57 -9.49 -10.22 6.10
CA PRO A 57 -9.76 -11.55 5.58
C PRO A 57 -9.24 -11.69 4.15
N LEU A 58 -8.81 -12.89 3.75
CA LEU A 58 -8.32 -13.15 2.41
C LEU A 58 -9.39 -12.80 1.36
N PRO A 59 -9.16 -11.82 0.47
CA PRO A 59 -10.16 -11.40 -0.51
C PRO A 59 -10.47 -12.52 -1.49
N PRO A 60 -11.70 -12.63 -2.01
CA PRO A 60 -12.00 -13.51 -3.15
C PRO A 60 -11.19 -13.12 -4.39
N SER A 61 -11.05 -14.06 -5.33
CA SER A 61 -10.41 -13.79 -6.63
C SER A 61 -11.28 -12.85 -7.48
N THR A 62 -10.67 -11.98 -8.29
CA THR A 62 -11.34 -11.10 -9.27
C THR A 62 -12.36 -11.84 -10.12
N ASN A 63 -12.05 -13.08 -10.51
CA ASN A 63 -12.93 -13.95 -11.30
C ASN A 63 -14.26 -14.25 -10.62
N ASN A 64 -14.32 -14.14 -9.29
CA ASN A 64 -15.48 -14.45 -8.46
C ASN A 64 -16.15 -13.20 -7.87
N LEU A 65 -15.72 -11.98 -8.22
CA LEU A 65 -16.29 -10.76 -7.62
C LEU A 65 -17.67 -10.45 -8.15
N PHE A 66 -17.86 -10.60 -9.45
CA PHE A 66 -19.08 -10.20 -10.13
C PHE A 66 -19.63 -11.32 -10.98
N LYS A 67 -20.93 -11.56 -10.88
CA LYS A 67 -21.69 -12.47 -11.74
C LYS A 67 -22.38 -11.67 -12.82
N ALA A 68 -22.43 -12.22 -14.04
CA ALA A 68 -23.23 -11.64 -15.12
C ALA A 68 -24.72 -11.80 -14.78
N VAL A 69 -25.49 -10.73 -14.88
CA VAL A 69 -26.94 -10.72 -14.67
C VAL A 69 -27.61 -9.95 -15.81
N GLY A 70 -28.13 -10.67 -16.81
CA GLY A 70 -28.70 -10.05 -18.01
C GLY A 70 -27.72 -9.09 -18.68
N ARG A 71 -28.04 -7.80 -18.73
CA ARG A 71 -27.20 -6.73 -19.31
C ARG A 71 -26.20 -6.09 -18.32
N GLY A 72 -26.11 -6.58 -17.09
CA GLY A 72 -25.29 -5.98 -16.03
C GLY A 72 -24.42 -6.98 -15.26
N ARG A 73 -23.78 -6.47 -14.20
CA ARG A 73 -22.94 -7.24 -13.29
C ARG A 73 -23.43 -7.04 -11.86
N ALA A 74 -23.64 -8.12 -11.13
CA ALA A 74 -24.01 -8.09 -9.71
C ALA A 74 -22.85 -8.65 -8.87
N LYS A 75 -22.66 -8.10 -7.66
CA LYS A 75 -21.69 -8.65 -6.70
C LYS A 75 -22.05 -10.11 -6.39
N SER A 76 -21.06 -10.98 -6.36
CA SER A 76 -21.25 -12.34 -5.90
C SER A 76 -21.56 -12.37 -4.39
N GLN A 77 -22.22 -13.43 -3.94
CA GLN A 77 -22.51 -13.61 -2.51
C GLN A 77 -21.22 -13.71 -1.67
N ASP A 78 -20.18 -14.36 -2.20
CA ASP A 78 -18.87 -14.44 -1.55
C ASP A 78 -18.23 -13.06 -1.42
N TYR A 79 -18.33 -12.24 -2.47
CA TYR A 79 -17.80 -10.89 -2.42
C TYR A 79 -18.57 -10.02 -1.44
N ALA A 80 -19.91 -10.09 -1.42
CA ALA A 80 -20.73 -9.36 -0.47
C ALA A 80 -20.39 -9.73 1.00
N ARG A 81 -20.27 -11.03 1.31
CA ARG A 81 -19.86 -11.51 2.63
C ARG A 81 -18.45 -11.02 3.01
N TRP A 82 -17.53 -11.04 2.06
CA TRP A 82 -16.18 -10.55 2.30
C TRP A 82 -16.15 -9.05 2.57
N ILE A 83 -16.88 -8.23 1.80
CA ILE A 83 -17.00 -6.78 2.03
C ILE A 83 -17.51 -6.49 3.43
N GLU A 84 -18.53 -7.22 3.88
CA GLU A 84 -19.08 -7.05 5.23
C GLU A 84 -18.02 -7.34 6.30
N ALA A 85 -17.38 -8.51 6.25
CA ALA A 85 -16.37 -8.91 7.23
C ALA A 85 -15.14 -7.98 7.22
N ALA A 86 -14.63 -7.62 6.03
CA ALA A 86 -13.48 -6.75 5.89
C ALA A 86 -13.81 -5.29 6.25
N GLY A 87 -15.02 -4.82 5.91
CA GLY A 87 -15.49 -3.49 6.28
C GLY A 87 -15.64 -3.33 7.79
N TRP A 88 -16.01 -4.39 8.51
CA TRP A 88 -15.99 -4.40 9.98
C TRP A 88 -14.57 -4.27 10.54
N ALA A 89 -13.58 -4.93 9.94
CA ALA A 89 -12.18 -4.79 10.35
C ALA A 89 -11.69 -3.35 10.15
N LEU A 90 -11.99 -2.72 9.00
CA LEU A 90 -11.60 -1.33 8.75
C LEU A 90 -12.19 -0.34 9.76
N LYS A 91 -13.47 -0.52 10.12
CA LYS A 91 -14.15 0.37 11.08
C LYS A 91 -13.57 0.27 12.50
N GLN A 92 -12.99 -0.87 12.87
CA GLN A 92 -12.40 -1.07 14.21
C GLN A 92 -11.06 -0.33 14.37
N GLU A 93 -10.25 -0.28 13.31
CA GLU A 93 -8.87 0.23 13.35
C GLU A 93 -8.76 1.77 13.36
N ARG A 94 -9.87 2.51 13.16
CA ARG A 94 -9.90 4.00 13.13
C ARG A 94 -8.79 4.63 12.27
N LEU A 95 -8.61 4.08 11.08
CA LEU A 95 -7.56 4.51 10.15
C LEU A 95 -7.79 5.92 9.62
N SER A 96 -6.70 6.67 9.44
CA SER A 96 -6.73 7.96 8.76
C SER A 96 -6.64 7.76 7.24
N PRO A 97 -7.51 8.43 6.44
CA PRO A 97 -7.42 8.38 4.99
C PRO A 97 -6.08 8.89 4.45
N VAL A 98 -5.60 8.26 3.37
CA VAL A 98 -4.49 8.78 2.57
C VAL A 98 -5.06 9.64 1.44
N THR A 99 -4.57 10.86 1.31
CA THR A 99 -4.97 11.80 0.26
C THR A 99 -3.89 11.90 -0.82
N GLY A 100 -4.30 11.95 -2.10
CA GLY A 100 -3.39 12.08 -3.24
C GLY A 100 -2.77 10.75 -3.70
N PRO A 101 -1.71 10.78 -4.52
CA PRO A 101 -1.07 9.59 -5.05
C PRO A 101 -0.44 8.72 -3.96
N PHE A 102 -0.65 7.42 -4.07
CA PHE A 102 -0.24 6.44 -3.05
C PHE A 102 0.37 5.18 -3.65
N ALA A 103 1.07 4.44 -2.80
CA ALA A 103 1.47 3.08 -3.06
C ALA A 103 0.57 2.11 -2.30
N PHE A 104 0.08 1.10 -3.00
CA PHE A 104 -0.71 -0.01 -2.47
C PHE A 104 0.13 -1.29 -2.47
N LEU A 105 0.30 -1.89 -1.29
CA LEU A 105 1.02 -3.14 -1.12
C LEU A 105 0.11 -4.19 -0.47
N LEU A 106 0.04 -5.35 -1.10
CA LEU A 106 -0.77 -6.49 -0.67
C LEU A 106 0.14 -7.70 -0.42
N ALA A 107 0.26 -8.08 0.85
CA ALA A 107 0.92 -9.31 1.25
C ALA A 107 -0.11 -10.43 1.41
N LEU A 108 0.14 -11.55 0.72
CA LEU A 108 -0.74 -12.70 0.63
C LEU A 108 -0.09 -13.97 1.20
N PRO A 109 -0.86 -14.94 1.71
CA PRO A 109 -0.29 -16.18 2.22
C PRO A 109 0.29 -17.02 1.08
N ARG A 110 1.47 -17.62 1.29
CA ARG A 110 2.13 -18.44 0.25
C ARG A 110 1.24 -19.59 -0.24
N GLY A 111 0.53 -20.25 0.68
CA GLY A 111 -0.33 -21.40 0.40
C GLY A 111 -1.69 -21.06 -0.22
N MET A 112 -1.98 -19.79 -0.53
CA MET A 112 -3.28 -19.46 -1.11
C MET A 112 -3.41 -19.94 -2.56
N PRO A 113 -4.62 -20.36 -2.99
CA PRO A 113 -4.88 -20.71 -4.38
C PRO A 113 -5.00 -19.48 -5.28
N GLY A 114 -4.62 -19.65 -6.56
CA GLY A 114 -4.73 -18.64 -7.61
C GLY A 114 -3.66 -17.54 -7.54
N ASP A 115 -3.79 -16.56 -8.44
CA ASP A 115 -2.78 -15.52 -8.66
C ASP A 115 -2.91 -14.35 -7.67
N CYS A 116 -1.77 -13.72 -7.38
CA CYS A 116 -1.72 -12.52 -6.53
C CYS A 116 -2.46 -11.33 -7.16
N SER A 117 -2.33 -11.15 -8.48
CA SER A 117 -2.98 -10.05 -9.21
C SER A 117 -4.49 -10.08 -9.07
N ASN A 118 -5.08 -11.28 -9.05
CA ASN A 118 -6.52 -11.48 -8.87
C ASN A 118 -7.02 -11.14 -7.47
N ARG A 119 -6.17 -10.69 -6.55
CA ARG A 119 -6.54 -10.37 -5.16
C ARG A 119 -6.45 -8.88 -4.84
N ILE A 120 -5.99 -8.07 -5.79
CA ILE A 120 -5.79 -6.63 -5.61
C ILE A 120 -7.12 -5.88 -5.61
N LYS A 121 -8.01 -6.21 -6.56
CA LYS A 121 -9.20 -5.39 -6.85
C LYS A 121 -10.18 -5.28 -5.67
N ALA A 122 -10.42 -6.38 -4.96
CA ALA A 122 -11.37 -6.38 -3.85
C ALA A 122 -10.93 -5.47 -2.67
N PRO A 123 -9.69 -5.54 -2.18
CA PRO A 123 -9.14 -4.55 -1.26
C PRO A 123 -9.19 -3.10 -1.75
N GLU A 124 -8.83 -2.81 -3.00
CA GLU A 124 -8.90 -1.45 -3.54
C GLU A 124 -10.33 -0.90 -3.52
N ASP A 125 -11.29 -1.67 -4.05
CA ASP A 125 -12.71 -1.30 -4.04
C ASP A 125 -13.21 -1.03 -2.61
N LEU A 126 -12.78 -1.85 -1.64
CA LEU A 126 -13.17 -1.71 -0.25
C LEU A 126 -12.61 -0.41 0.36
N LEU A 127 -11.34 -0.10 0.12
CA LEU A 127 -10.71 1.12 0.67
C LEU A 127 -11.33 2.39 0.10
N VAL A 128 -11.63 2.41 -1.20
CA VAL A 128 -12.34 3.52 -1.84
C VAL A 128 -13.75 3.67 -1.27
N ALA A 129 -14.51 2.56 -1.15
CA ALA A 129 -15.86 2.58 -0.58
C ALA A 129 -15.91 3.06 0.89
N HIS A 130 -14.82 2.91 1.63
CA HIS A 130 -14.68 3.39 3.00
C HIS A 130 -14.02 4.78 3.11
N GLY A 131 -13.66 5.41 1.99
CA GLY A 131 -13.04 6.75 1.96
C GLY A 131 -11.62 6.79 2.53
N LEU A 132 -10.90 5.65 2.54
CA LEU A 132 -9.52 5.57 3.03
C LEU A 132 -8.49 5.91 1.94
N THR A 133 -8.89 5.81 0.68
CA THR A 133 -8.12 6.19 -0.51
C THR A 133 -9.04 6.93 -1.48
N PRO A 134 -8.54 7.90 -2.27
CA PRO A 134 -9.37 8.75 -3.12
C PRO A 134 -9.98 8.00 -4.32
N ASP A 135 -9.16 7.25 -5.07
CA ASP A 135 -9.55 6.40 -6.21
C ASP A 135 -8.38 5.45 -6.53
N ASP A 136 -8.65 4.31 -7.19
CA ASP A 136 -7.61 3.38 -7.67
C ASP A 136 -6.75 4.01 -8.78
N HIS A 137 -7.27 5.01 -9.50
CA HIS A 137 -6.50 5.84 -10.45
C HIS A 137 -5.28 6.54 -9.82
N TYR A 138 -5.30 6.83 -8.51
CA TYR A 138 -4.21 7.49 -7.79
C TYR A 138 -3.19 6.50 -7.18
N ALA A 139 -3.37 5.20 -7.40
CA ALA A 139 -2.39 4.19 -7.00
C ALA A 139 -1.20 4.17 -7.99
N ASP A 140 -0.23 5.08 -7.80
CA ASP A 140 0.98 5.18 -8.64
C ASP A 140 1.89 3.93 -8.53
N LEU A 141 1.76 3.17 -7.44
CA LEU A 141 2.41 1.86 -7.29
C LEU A 141 1.41 0.86 -6.73
N VAL A 142 1.31 -0.30 -7.38
CA VAL A 142 0.54 -1.44 -6.88
C VAL A 142 1.44 -2.67 -6.87
N MET A 143 1.55 -3.32 -5.72
CA MET A 143 2.32 -4.56 -5.56
C MET A 143 1.50 -5.60 -4.81
N ALA A 144 1.40 -6.79 -5.38
CA ALA A 144 0.91 -7.96 -4.66
C ALA A 144 1.99 -9.04 -4.63
N HIS A 145 2.30 -9.55 -3.45
CA HIS A 145 3.32 -10.59 -3.30
C HIS A 145 2.90 -11.63 -2.27
N ARG A 146 3.47 -12.83 -2.40
CA ARG A 146 3.32 -13.86 -1.37
C ARG A 146 4.32 -13.60 -0.25
N SER A 147 3.89 -13.78 1.00
CA SER A 147 4.70 -13.57 2.20
C SER A 147 4.55 -14.75 3.16
N ASN A 148 5.66 -15.14 3.80
CA ASN A 148 5.64 -16.12 4.91
C ASN A 148 5.10 -15.52 6.21
N ALA A 149 5.05 -14.19 6.30
CA ALA A 149 4.50 -13.49 7.47
C ALA A 149 2.96 -13.52 7.49
N VAL A 150 2.32 -13.90 6.39
CA VAL A 150 0.86 -13.99 6.28
C VAL A 150 0.46 -15.45 6.32
N ALA A 151 -0.30 -15.84 7.34
CA ALA A 151 -0.79 -17.19 7.54
C ALA A 151 -2.31 -17.28 7.39
N GLY A 152 -2.81 -18.48 7.07
CA GLY A 152 -4.23 -18.78 7.05
C GLY A 152 -5.01 -18.04 5.95
N LYS A 153 -6.23 -17.61 6.29
CA LYS A 153 -7.18 -16.93 5.38
C LYS A 153 -7.19 -15.42 5.63
N ALA A 154 -6.02 -14.81 5.70
CA ALA A 154 -5.85 -13.36 5.86
C ALA A 154 -4.96 -12.78 4.75
N CYS A 155 -5.00 -11.46 4.60
CA CYS A 155 -4.00 -10.68 3.88
C CYS A 155 -3.62 -9.44 4.69
N ILE A 156 -2.48 -8.85 4.37
CA ILE A 156 -2.06 -7.56 4.94
C ILE A 156 -2.05 -6.55 3.82
N VAL A 157 -2.73 -5.43 4.04
CA VAL A 157 -2.81 -4.30 3.12
C VAL A 157 -2.05 -3.15 3.74
N THR A 158 -1.09 -2.60 3.01
CA THR A 158 -0.36 -1.40 3.37
C THR A 158 -0.59 -0.34 2.32
N VAL A 159 -1.03 0.84 2.76
CA VAL A 159 -1.21 2.02 1.91
C VAL A 159 -0.33 3.12 2.46
N VAL A 160 0.51 3.70 1.62
CA VAL A 160 1.39 4.81 2.01
C VAL A 160 1.36 5.89 0.94
N PRO A 161 1.43 7.18 1.32
CA PRO A 161 1.63 8.25 0.35
C PRO A 161 2.87 7.99 -0.52
N ILE A 162 2.79 8.26 -1.83
CA ILE A 162 3.86 7.87 -2.78
C ILE A 162 5.20 8.53 -2.45
N GLN A 163 5.18 9.73 -1.86
CA GLN A 163 6.37 10.45 -1.44
C GLN A 163 7.19 9.69 -0.38
N HIS A 164 6.57 8.79 0.39
CA HIS A 164 7.27 7.96 1.39
C HIS A 164 7.92 6.72 0.78
N VAL A 165 7.51 6.30 -0.42
CA VAL A 165 8.13 5.21 -1.18
C VAL A 165 9.21 5.74 -2.12
N SER A 166 9.06 6.98 -2.57
CA SER A 166 9.85 7.59 -3.64
C SER A 166 11.36 7.65 -3.38
N ALA A 167 11.83 7.63 -2.13
CA ALA A 167 13.28 7.62 -1.88
C ALA A 167 13.99 6.38 -2.47
N ALA A 168 13.28 5.25 -2.59
CA ALA A 168 13.80 4.03 -3.21
C ALA A 168 13.51 3.97 -4.73
N LEU A 169 12.34 4.43 -5.18
CA LEU A 169 11.89 4.38 -6.58
C LEU A 169 12.53 5.45 -7.47
N ALA A 170 12.93 6.61 -6.92
CA ALA A 170 13.57 7.69 -7.69
C ALA A 170 14.88 7.27 -8.37
N SER A 171 15.48 6.14 -7.94
CA SER A 171 16.65 5.54 -8.58
C SER A 171 16.39 4.90 -9.95
N VAL A 172 15.11 4.70 -10.35
CA VAL A 172 14.72 4.00 -11.59
C VAL A 172 14.35 4.95 -12.74
N GLY A 173 14.34 6.27 -12.52
CA GLY A 173 14.07 7.27 -13.55
C GLY A 173 12.56 7.48 -13.79
N GLY A 174 12.10 8.70 -13.53
CA GLY A 174 10.69 9.07 -13.49
C GLY A 174 10.21 9.19 -12.05
N GLY A 175 10.36 10.37 -11.45
CA GLY A 175 9.86 10.65 -10.11
C GLY A 175 8.33 10.49 -10.01
N PRO A 176 7.77 10.48 -8.78
CA PRO A 176 6.34 10.39 -8.55
C PRO A 176 5.59 11.51 -9.30
N ARG A 177 4.36 11.22 -9.74
CA ARG A 177 3.53 12.20 -10.46
C ARG A 177 3.39 13.46 -9.60
N PRO A 178 3.57 14.68 -10.16
CA PRO A 178 3.35 15.90 -9.40
C PRO A 178 1.91 15.93 -8.86
N LEU A 179 1.74 16.35 -7.60
CA LEU A 179 0.40 16.60 -7.06
C LEU A 179 -0.33 17.63 -7.93
N PRO A 180 -1.64 17.48 -8.18
CA PRO A 180 -2.41 18.54 -8.80
C PRO A 180 -2.29 19.78 -7.91
N ALA A 181 -1.87 20.91 -8.51
CA ALA A 181 -1.79 22.17 -7.79
C ALA A 181 -3.17 22.46 -7.19
N LEU A 182 -3.24 22.64 -5.86
CA LEU A 182 -4.41 23.21 -5.23
C LEU A 182 -4.70 24.51 -5.96
N LEU A 183 -5.87 24.58 -6.61
CA LEU A 183 -6.33 25.79 -7.26
C LEU A 183 -6.22 26.95 -6.25
N PRO A 184 -5.65 28.10 -6.63
CA PRO A 184 -5.68 29.28 -5.79
C PRO A 184 -7.13 29.54 -5.39
N GLN A 185 -7.38 29.70 -4.10
CA GLN A 185 -8.63 30.29 -3.63
C GLN A 185 -8.63 31.72 -4.16
N GLU A 186 -9.33 31.96 -5.27
CA GLU A 186 -9.49 33.31 -5.79
C GLU A 186 -10.32 34.13 -4.80
N GLY A 187 -9.73 35.24 -4.36
CA GLY A 187 -10.46 36.47 -4.03
C GLY A 187 -11.38 36.44 -2.81
N ALA A 188 -10.80 36.37 -1.61
CA ALA A 188 -11.34 37.17 -0.52
C ALA A 188 -10.80 38.59 -0.66
N GLU A 189 -11.42 39.39 -1.52
CA GLU A 189 -11.24 40.85 -1.51
C GLU A 189 -12.27 41.45 -0.56
N ALA A 190 -11.75 42.20 0.41
CA ALA A 190 -12.49 42.93 1.42
C ALA A 190 -12.65 44.39 0.96
N ALA A 191 -13.88 44.92 1.01
CA ALA A 191 -14.25 46.28 1.41
C ALA A 191 -15.76 46.49 1.22
#